data_AF-A0A8G0Q8K5-F1
#
_entry.id   AF-A0A8G0Q8K5-F1
#
_cell.length_a   1.000
_cell.length_b   1.000
_cell.length_c   1.000
_cell.angle_alpha   90.00
_cell.angle_beta   90.00
_cell.angle_gamma   90.00
#
_symmetry.space_group_name_H-M   'P 1'
#
loop_
_entity.id
_entity.type
_entity.pdbx_description
1 polymer ?
#
loop_
_entity_poly.entity_id
_entity_poly.type
_entity_poly.pdbx_seq_one_letter_code
_entity_poly.pdbx_strand_id
1 'polypeptide(L)'
;DVVHIPLGGSVLGPLMVPEALKPYGKGLHSHFVSNIDGTHMAEVLKSVCYETTLFIIASKTFTTQETITNATSAKAWLLDHAKDDDAVAKH
;
A
#
# COMPACT_ATOMS: atom_id res chain seq x y z
N ASP A 1 2.47 1.66 -9.78
CA ASP A 1 2.62 0.70 -8.66
C ASP A 1 1.31 0.55 -7.91
N VAL A 2 1.12 -0.57 -7.20
CA VAL A 2 -0.01 -0.78 -6.28
C VAL A 2 0.54 -1.16 -4.90
N VAL A 3 0.28 -0.34 -3.90
CA VAL A 3 0.71 -0.59 -2.51
C VAL A 3 -0.48 -1.08 -1.70
N HIS A 4 -0.46 -2.36 -1.36
CA HIS A 4 -1.45 -3.00 -0.50
C HIS A 4 -1.04 -2.85 0.98
N ILE A 5 -1.98 -2.41 1.82
CA ILE A 5 -1.81 -2.30 3.27
C ILE A 5 -2.81 -3.23 3.99
N PRO A 6 -2.62 -4.58 3.91
CA PRO A 6 -3.47 -5.55 4.61
C PRO A 6 -2.95 -5.88 6.02
N LEU A 7 -3.84 -6.34 6.91
CA LEU A 7 -3.43 -7.05 8.14
C LEU A 7 -4.14 -8.39 8.34
N GLY A 8 -3.48 -9.27 9.10
CA GLY A 8 -4.00 -10.58 9.52
C GLY A 8 -4.31 -11.51 8.33
N GLY A 9 -5.47 -12.18 8.36
CA GLY A 9 -5.90 -13.08 7.30
C GLY A 9 -6.05 -12.43 5.91
N SER A 10 -6.05 -11.09 5.83
CA SER A 10 -6.13 -10.34 4.58
C SER A 10 -4.78 -10.26 3.84
N VAL A 11 -3.69 -10.77 4.42
CA VAL A 11 -2.33 -10.65 3.85
C VAL A 11 -1.98 -11.82 2.93
N LEU A 12 -2.24 -13.06 3.39
CA LEU A 12 -1.63 -14.25 2.78
C LEU A 12 -2.16 -14.56 1.38
N GLY A 13 -3.47 -14.44 1.15
CA GLY A 13 -4.05 -14.65 -0.17
C GLY A 13 -3.53 -13.63 -1.21
N PRO A 14 -3.66 -12.33 -0.93
CA PRO A 14 -3.14 -11.29 -1.81
C PRO A 14 -1.63 -11.32 -2.01
N LEU A 15 -0.84 -11.86 -1.09
CA LEU A 15 0.60 -12.03 -1.30
C LEU A 15 0.93 -13.28 -2.13
N MET A 16 0.28 -14.41 -1.84
CA MET A 16 0.59 -15.70 -2.45
C MET A 16 0.17 -15.78 -3.93
N VAL A 17 -1.04 -15.31 -4.26
CA VAL A 17 -1.59 -15.47 -5.61
C VAL A 17 -0.81 -14.67 -6.67
N PRO A 18 -0.50 -13.36 -6.47
CA PRO A 18 0.29 -12.61 -7.43
C PRO A 18 1.71 -13.15 -7.59
N GLU A 19 2.33 -13.67 -6.51
CA GLU A 19 3.66 -14.27 -6.61
C GLU A 19 3.60 -15.60 -7.39
N ALA A 20 2.61 -16.44 -7.15
CA ALA A 20 2.40 -17.68 -7.91
C ALA A 20 2.09 -17.41 -9.39
N LEU A 21 1.41 -16.32 -9.71
CA LEU A 21 1.00 -15.93 -11.06
C LEU A 21 1.93 -14.88 -11.69
N LYS A 22 3.08 -14.60 -11.09
CA LYS A 22 4.05 -13.59 -11.55
C LYS A 22 4.42 -13.71 -13.05
N PRO A 23 4.58 -14.91 -13.65
CA PRO A 23 4.85 -15.02 -15.09
C PRO A 23 3.73 -14.48 -16.00
N TYR A 24 2.51 -14.33 -15.47
CA TYR A 24 1.34 -13.84 -16.19
C TYR A 24 1.03 -12.37 -15.91
N GLY A 25 1.74 -11.75 -14.97
CA GLY A 25 1.58 -10.34 -14.63
C GLY A 25 1.98 -9.42 -15.78
N LYS A 26 1.26 -8.30 -15.95
CA LYS A 26 1.55 -7.29 -16.99
C LYS A 26 1.70 -5.92 -16.37
N GLY A 27 2.94 -5.42 -16.31
CA GLY A 27 3.27 -3.99 -16.09
C GLY A 27 2.90 -3.38 -14.74
N LEU A 28 2.19 -4.10 -13.86
CA LEU A 28 1.83 -3.64 -12.52
C LEU A 28 2.75 -4.29 -11.49
N HIS A 29 3.39 -3.45 -10.69
CA HIS A 29 4.19 -3.85 -9.54
C HIS A 29 3.35 -3.74 -8.27
N SER A 30 3.18 -4.87 -7.58
CA SER A 30 2.44 -4.94 -6.31
C SER A 30 3.40 -4.97 -5.14
N HIS A 31 3.14 -4.12 -4.15
CA HIS A 31 3.88 -4.02 -2.89
C HIS A 31 2.94 -4.34 -1.74
N PHE A 32 3.41 -5.06 -0.71
CA PHE A 32 2.57 -5.49 0.41
C PHE A 32 3.18 -5.05 1.75
N VAL A 33 2.53 -4.09 2.42
CA VAL A 33 3.00 -3.55 3.71
C VAL A 33 2.05 -3.99 4.82
N SER A 34 2.41 -5.07 5.52
CA SER A 34 1.61 -5.63 6.62
C SER A 34 2.26 -5.50 8.00
N ASN A 35 3.51 -5.03 8.07
CA ASN A 35 4.22 -4.82 9.32
C ASN A 35 3.90 -3.42 9.86
N ILE A 36 3.74 -3.28 11.18
CA ILE A 36 3.60 -1.97 11.85
C ILE A 36 4.94 -1.22 11.94
N ASP A 37 6.07 -1.92 11.80
CA ASP A 37 7.38 -1.28 11.68
C ASP A 37 7.41 -0.36 10.45
N GLY A 38 7.54 0.94 10.71
CA GLY A 38 7.56 1.98 9.70
C GLY A 38 8.70 1.86 8.69
N THR A 39 9.75 1.08 9.00
CA THR A 39 10.85 0.80 8.07
C THR A 39 10.35 0.17 6.78
N HIS A 40 9.42 -0.79 6.87
CA HIS A 40 8.91 -1.47 5.68
C HIS A 40 8.13 -0.51 4.78
N MET A 41 7.27 0.33 5.36
CA MET A 41 6.56 1.37 4.61
C MET A 41 7.55 2.34 3.96
N ALA A 42 8.55 2.82 4.71
CA ALA A 42 9.53 3.77 4.21
C ALA A 42 10.33 3.22 3.02
N GLU A 43 10.75 1.96 3.05
CA GLU A 43 11.46 1.34 1.93
C GLU A 43 10.58 1.18 0.68
N VAL A 44 9.31 0.78 0.85
CA VAL A 44 8.36 0.73 -0.28
C VAL A 44 8.15 2.11 -0.88
N LEU A 45 7.91 3.13 -0.04
CA LEU A 45 7.65 4.50 -0.50
C LEU A 45 8.86 5.14 -1.22
N LYS A 46 10.10 4.72 -0.92
CA LYS A 46 11.30 5.13 -1.67
C LYS A 46 11.36 4.56 -3.09
N SER A 47 10.66 3.45 -3.35
CA SER A 47 10.72 2.72 -4.61
C SER A 47 9.59 3.03 -5.59
N VAL A 48 8.59 3.82 -5.18
CA VAL A 48 7.39 4.12 -5.96
C VAL A 48 7.27 5.60 -6.31
N CYS A 49 6.58 5.92 -7.41
CA CYS A 49 6.31 7.30 -7.81
C CYS A 49 4.91 7.73 -7.35
N TYR A 50 4.79 8.86 -6.65
CA TYR A 50 3.50 9.33 -6.12
C TYR A 50 2.46 9.53 -7.23
N GLU A 51 2.86 10.01 -8.42
CA GLU A 51 1.97 10.28 -9.55
C GLU A 51 1.30 9.02 -10.13
N THR A 52 1.90 7.84 -9.93
CA THR A 52 1.49 6.60 -10.59
C THR A 52 1.24 5.45 -9.60
N THR A 53 1.06 5.77 -8.31
CA THR A 53 0.84 4.76 -7.26
C THR A 53 -0.60 4.76 -6.79
N LEU A 54 -1.19 3.57 -6.71
CA LEU A 54 -2.50 3.32 -6.09
C LEU A 54 -2.29 2.66 -4.72
N PHE A 55 -2.97 3.15 -3.69
CA PHE A 55 -2.97 2.58 -2.34
C PHE A 55 -4.25 1.80 -2.08
N ILE A 56 -4.12 0.53 -1.67
CA ILE A 56 -5.26 -0.33 -1.32
C ILE A 56 -5.18 -0.68 0.16
N ILE A 57 -6.11 -0.13 0.93
CA ILE A 57 -6.22 -0.35 2.38
C ILE A 57 -7.21 -1.48 2.64
N ALA A 58 -6.73 -2.58 3.23
CA ALA A 58 -7.55 -3.77 3.47
C ALA A 58 -7.63 -4.10 4.97
N SER A 59 -8.75 -3.74 5.60
CA SER A 59 -9.08 -4.14 6.98
C SER A 59 -10.56 -4.44 7.08
N LYS A 60 -10.91 -5.58 7.70
CA LYS A 60 -12.31 -5.99 7.90
C LYS A 60 -13.09 -4.98 8.72
N THR A 61 -12.46 -4.43 9.76
CA THR A 61 -13.13 -3.49 10.68
C THR A 61 -12.82 -2.04 10.34
N PHE A 62 -11.81 -1.79 9.50
CA PHE A 62 -11.27 -0.47 9.21
C PHE A 62 -10.84 0.32 10.45
N THR A 63 -10.59 -0.41 11.55
CA THR A 63 -10.16 0.12 12.86
C THR A 63 -8.88 -0.50 13.37
N THR A 64 -8.32 -1.46 12.62
CA THR A 64 -7.07 -2.14 12.97
C THR A 64 -5.94 -1.12 13.09
N GLN A 65 -5.31 -1.04 14.26
CA GLN A 65 -4.36 0.03 14.59
C GLN A 65 -3.20 0.05 13.61
N GLU A 66 -2.59 -1.10 13.35
CA GLU A 66 -1.47 -1.26 12.44
C GLU A 66 -1.83 -0.81 11.00
N THR A 67 -3.03 -1.17 10.51
CA THR A 67 -3.50 -0.76 9.18
C THR A 67 -3.75 0.74 9.10
N ILE A 68 -4.39 1.33 10.11
CA ILE A 68 -4.65 2.78 10.16
C ILE A 68 -3.32 3.54 10.22
N THR A 69 -2.37 3.10 11.05
CA THR A 69 -1.05 3.73 11.17
C THR A 69 -0.33 3.75 9.82
N ASN A 70 -0.31 2.61 9.12
CA ASN A 70 0.31 2.53 7.80
C ASN A 70 -0.44 3.35 6.75
N ALA A 71 -1.78 3.29 6.72
CA ALA A 71 -2.60 4.08 5.81
C ALA A 71 -2.41 5.59 6.01
N THR A 72 -2.32 6.04 7.27
CA THR A 72 -2.06 7.44 7.62
C THR A 72 -0.66 7.86 7.18
N SER A 73 0.33 6.98 7.33
CA SER A 73 1.71 7.23 6.87
C SER A 73 1.79 7.37 5.35
N ALA A 74 1.11 6.49 4.61
CA ALA A 74 1.02 6.57 3.15
C ALA A 74 0.28 7.84 2.68
N LYS A 75 -0.84 8.20 3.34
CA LYS A 75 -1.56 9.44 3.06
C LYS A 75 -0.70 10.68 3.30
N ALA A 76 0.01 10.74 4.42
CA ALA A 76 0.90 11.84 4.74
C ALA A 76 2.02 11.98 3.70
N TRP A 77 2.62 10.85 3.29
CA TRP A 77 3.62 10.83 2.22
C TRP A 77 3.06 11.34 0.89
N LEU A 78 1.86 10.89 0.48
CA LEU A 78 1.23 11.35 -0.76
C LEU A 78 0.99 12.85 -0.73
N LEU A 79 0.41 13.38 0.35
CA LEU A 79 0.13 14.80 0.50
C LEU A 79 1.40 15.66 0.53
N ASP A 80 2.49 15.14 1.12
CA ASP A 80 3.77 15.83 1.11
C ASP A 80 4.37 15.94 -0.30
N HIS A 81 4.09 15.00 -1.21
CA HIS A 81 4.59 15.05 -2.58
C HIS A 81 3.63 15.79 -3.52
N ALA A 82 2.35 15.43 -3.50
CA ALA A 82 1.34 15.98 -4.40
C ALA A 82 0.98 17.44 -4.08
N LYS A 83 1.13 17.86 -2.81
CA LYS A 83 0.74 19.20 -2.31
C LYS A 83 -0.72 19.58 -2.67
N ASP A 84 -1.58 18.58 -2.79
CA ASP A 84 -2.99 18.69 -3.14
C ASP A 84 -3.80 17.66 -2.35
N ASP A 85 -4.79 18.14 -1.58
CA ASP A 85 -5.66 17.29 -0.78
C ASP A 85 -6.60 16.43 -1.64
N ASP A 86 -6.96 16.91 -2.83
CA ASP A 86 -7.82 16.18 -3.77
C ASP A 86 -7.11 14.98 -4.40
N ALA A 87 -5.78 14.90 -4.28
CA ALA A 87 -4.99 13.75 -4.73
C ALA A 87 -5.41 12.47 -3.99
N VAL A 88 -5.78 12.57 -2.71
CA VAL A 88 -6.16 11.40 -1.89
C VAL A 88 -7.34 10.63 -2.48
N ALA A 89 -8.26 11.30 -3.18
CA ALA A 89 -9.41 10.64 -3.79
C ALA A 89 -9.07 9.89 -5.10
N LYS A 90 -7.91 10.17 -5.69
CA LYS A 90 -7.47 9.64 -7.00
C LYS A 90 -6.40 8.56 -6.89
N HIS A 91 -5.88 8.32 -5.69
CA HIS A 91 -4.75 7.44 -5.36
C HIS A 91 -5.14 6.43 -4.29
#